data_AF-A0ABD2PZY7-F1
#
_entry.id   AF-A0ABD2PZY7-F1
#
_cell.length_a   1.000
_cell.length_b   1.000
_cell.length_c   1.000
_cell.angle_alpha   90.00
_cell.angle_beta   90.00
_cell.angle_gamma   90.00
#
_symmetry.space_group_name_H-M   'P 1'
#
loop_
_entity.id
_entity.type
_entity.pdbx_description
1 polymer ?
#
loop_
_entity_poly.entity_id
_entity_poly.type
_entity_poly.pdbx_seq_one_letter_code
_entity_poly.pdbx_strand_id
1 'polypeptide(L)'
;MDKCALFYKKGCGNIWSWDMQHTIREMQFQVKLHGELGFRAFFRGEMLPEEFEKEVIKAKNEKSVPFFVSACAGTTVLGAFDPIDKIADICRRYNIWLHIDCAWGGGVLLSRKHRYLVKGIEKADSVTWNPHKVMGATLQCSAILLRKPDILENCNSMAADYLFQKDKQYDTAYDTGDKTIQCGRHNDIFKLWLMWRAKVSCPLILNI
;
A
#
# COMPACT_ATOMS: atom_id res chain seq x y z
N MET A 1 11.77 -13.60 -6.79
CA MET A 1 11.34 -13.72 -5.39
C MET A 1 10.84 -12.35 -4.97
N ASP A 2 9.56 -12.24 -4.63
CA ASP A 2 8.97 -11.00 -4.10
C ASP A 2 9.69 -10.65 -2.79
N LYS A 3 10.33 -9.49 -2.72
CA LYS A 3 11.08 -9.03 -1.54
C LYS A 3 10.28 -7.97 -0.81
N CYS A 4 10.12 -8.16 0.49
CA CYS A 4 9.78 -7.08 1.41
C CYS A 4 10.93 -6.07 1.51
N ALA A 5 10.60 -4.80 1.73
CA ALA A 5 11.57 -3.71 1.73
C ALA A 5 11.35 -2.78 2.91
N LEU A 6 12.42 -2.53 3.66
CA LEU A 6 12.54 -1.47 4.66
C LEU A 6 13.32 -0.32 4.04
N PHE A 7 12.80 0.89 4.19
CA PHE A 7 13.38 2.09 3.61
C PHE A 7 13.85 3.02 4.71
N TYR A 8 15.04 3.58 4.51
CA TYR A 8 15.66 4.52 5.45
C TYR A 8 16.31 5.68 4.71
N LYS A 9 16.43 6.81 5.40
CA LYS A 9 17.15 7.99 4.94
C LYS A 9 18.54 8.02 5.58
N LYS A 10 19.62 8.10 4.78
CA LYS A 10 20.98 8.36 5.31
C LYS A 10 21.19 9.87 5.49
N GLY A 11 21.49 10.30 6.73
CA GLY A 11 21.89 11.69 7.03
C GLY A 11 20.75 12.72 7.09
N CYS A 12 21.11 14.00 7.32
CA CYS A 12 20.19 15.12 7.59
C CYS A 12 19.71 15.92 6.36
N GLY A 13 20.06 15.54 5.13
CA GLY A 13 19.75 16.34 3.92
C GLY A 13 18.29 16.23 3.44
N ASN A 14 17.70 17.30 2.91
CA ASN A 14 16.28 17.39 2.51
C ASN A 14 15.98 17.01 1.04
N ILE A 15 16.88 16.29 0.35
CA ILE A 15 16.74 16.03 -1.09
C ILE A 15 16.06 14.69 -1.34
N TRP A 16 14.96 14.73 -2.11
CA TRP A 16 14.22 13.59 -2.62
C TRP A 16 14.37 13.58 -4.15
N SER A 17 14.81 12.48 -4.77
CA SER A 17 14.88 12.35 -6.23
C SER A 17 14.17 11.09 -6.71
N TRP A 18 13.42 11.21 -7.81
CA TRP A 18 12.60 10.16 -8.44
C TRP A 18 13.26 9.67 -9.74
N ASP A 19 13.40 8.35 -9.93
CA ASP A 19 13.73 7.74 -11.23
C ASP A 19 13.03 6.37 -11.35
N MET A 20 12.51 6.00 -12.52
CA MET A 20 11.51 4.92 -12.69
C MET A 20 12.04 3.79 -13.61
N GLN A 21 12.50 2.64 -13.07
CA GLN A 21 12.76 1.43 -13.87
C GLN A 21 12.54 0.06 -13.16
N HIS A 22 11.86 -0.84 -13.90
CA HIS A 22 11.92 -2.32 -14.04
C HIS A 22 11.71 -3.35 -12.89
N THR A 23 10.64 -3.22 -12.10
CA THR A 23 9.66 -4.26 -11.64
C THR A 23 8.62 -3.52 -10.76
N ILE A 24 7.39 -3.99 -10.53
CA ILE A 24 6.34 -3.14 -9.86
C ILE A 24 6.80 -2.54 -8.51
N ARG A 25 7.66 -3.22 -7.73
CA ARG A 25 8.28 -2.63 -6.52
C ARG A 25 9.49 -1.73 -6.81
N GLU A 26 10.38 -2.11 -7.75
CA GLU A 26 11.51 -1.26 -8.17
C GLU A 26 11.05 0.02 -8.90
N MET A 27 9.88 -0.01 -9.55
CA MET A 27 9.23 1.15 -10.19
C MET A 27 8.47 2.05 -9.20
N GLN A 28 8.01 1.52 -8.05
CA GLN A 28 7.27 2.32 -7.08
C GLN A 28 8.18 3.21 -6.22
N PHE A 29 9.41 2.77 -5.90
CA PHE A 29 10.26 3.49 -4.93
C PHE A 29 11.77 3.31 -5.14
N GLN A 30 12.29 3.44 -6.37
CA GLN A 30 13.69 3.83 -6.55
C GLN A 30 13.84 5.33 -6.24
N VAL A 31 13.60 5.69 -4.98
CA VAL A 31 14.20 6.91 -4.43
C VAL A 31 15.66 6.56 -4.22
N LYS A 32 16.56 7.28 -4.87
CA LYS A 32 18.02 7.13 -4.75
C LYS A 32 18.50 7.58 -3.36
N LEU A 33 18.01 6.95 -2.28
CA LEU A 33 18.41 7.21 -0.90
C LEU A 33 19.49 6.21 -0.49
N HIS A 34 20.72 6.39 -0.97
CA HIS A 34 21.99 5.83 -0.46
C HIS A 34 22.06 4.40 0.16
N GLY A 35 21.13 3.49 -0.15
CA GLY A 35 21.17 2.07 0.18
C GLY A 35 19.79 1.45 0.37
N GLU A 36 19.48 0.42 -0.44
CA GLU A 36 18.47 -0.58 -0.11
C GLU A 36 19.17 -1.73 0.63
N LEU A 37 18.73 -2.08 1.83
CA LEU A 37 19.11 -3.35 2.43
C LEU A 37 18.19 -4.42 1.85
N GLY A 38 18.68 -5.11 0.82
CA GLY A 38 17.98 -6.25 0.23
C GLY A 38 17.73 -7.32 1.27
N PHE A 39 16.47 -7.43 1.70
CA PHE A 39 16.02 -8.39 2.70
C PHE A 39 16.31 -9.83 2.22
N ARG A 40 17.07 -10.61 2.99
CA ARG A 40 17.26 -12.07 2.77
C ARG A 40 16.68 -12.91 3.92
N ALA A 41 15.90 -12.29 4.79
CA ALA A 41 15.34 -12.93 5.98
C ALA A 41 13.87 -13.30 5.77
N PHE A 42 13.65 -14.37 4.99
CA PHE A 42 12.32 -14.94 4.78
C PHE A 42 12.29 -16.39 5.21
N PHE A 43 11.20 -16.81 5.85
CA PHE A 43 10.90 -18.22 6.05
C PHE A 43 9.60 -18.53 5.31
N ARG A 44 9.63 -19.52 4.41
CA ARG A 44 8.49 -19.88 3.53
C ARG A 44 7.92 -18.72 2.69
N GLY A 45 8.74 -17.69 2.42
CA GLY A 45 8.33 -16.51 1.67
C GLY A 45 7.70 -15.39 2.51
N GLU A 46 7.63 -15.55 3.83
CA GLU A 46 7.14 -14.56 4.79
C GLU A 46 8.30 -13.80 5.45
N MET A 47 8.15 -12.50 5.66
CA MET A 47 9.10 -11.66 6.39
C MET A 47 9.23 -12.16 7.83
N LEU A 48 10.46 -12.36 8.29
CA LEU A 48 10.77 -12.64 9.69
C LEU A 48 10.79 -11.33 10.51
N PRO A 49 9.87 -11.11 11.47
CA PRO A 49 9.80 -9.87 12.25
C PRO A 49 11.06 -9.57 13.07
N GLU A 50 11.71 -10.61 13.60
CA GLU A 50 12.94 -10.48 14.37
C GLU A 50 14.10 -9.95 13.52
N GLU A 51 14.19 -10.37 12.27
CA GLU A 51 15.22 -9.87 11.34
C GLU A 51 14.86 -8.46 10.84
N PHE A 52 13.57 -8.16 10.65
CA PHE A 52 13.12 -6.81 10.37
C PHE A 52 13.53 -5.83 11.47
N GLU A 53 13.29 -6.18 12.73
CA GLU A 53 13.64 -5.33 13.87
C GLU A 53 15.16 -5.16 14.00
N LYS A 54 15.96 -6.21 13.76
CA LYS A 54 17.43 -6.11 13.72
C LYS A 54 17.91 -5.09 12.69
N GLU A 55 17.34 -5.10 11.48
CA GLU A 55 17.72 -4.14 10.43
C GLU A 55 17.28 -2.72 10.77
N VAL A 56 16.11 -2.54 11.39
CA VAL A 56 15.68 -1.21 11.91
C VAL A 56 16.68 -0.68 12.94
N ILE A 57 17.09 -1.51 13.89
CA ILE A 57 18.07 -1.15 14.93
C ILE A 57 19.42 -0.81 14.30
N LYS A 58 19.89 -1.64 13.37
CA LYS A 58 21.15 -1.41 12.64
C LYS A 58 21.12 -0.08 11.88
N ALA A 59 20.07 0.19 11.11
CA ALA A 59 19.92 1.44 10.38
C ALA A 59 19.95 2.66 11.31
N LYS A 60 19.28 2.59 12.48
CA LYS A 60 19.35 3.65 13.49
C LYS A 60 20.75 3.83 14.08
N ASN A 61 21.47 2.74 14.35
CA ASN A 61 22.86 2.79 14.82
C ASN A 61 23.81 3.43 13.79
N GLU A 62 23.52 3.22 12.51
CA GLU A 62 24.21 3.87 11.38
C GLU A 62 23.75 5.32 11.14
N LYS A 63 23.00 5.92 12.08
CA LYS A 63 22.42 7.28 11.99
C LYS A 63 21.50 7.47 10.78
N SER A 64 20.91 6.40 10.29
CA SER A 64 19.85 6.45 9.30
C SER A 64 18.48 6.57 9.97
N VAL A 65 17.49 7.05 9.23
CA VAL A 65 16.10 7.19 9.69
C VAL A 65 15.21 6.22 8.91
N PRO A 66 14.93 5.01 9.44
CA PRO A 66 13.90 4.13 8.91
C PRO A 66 12.55 4.85 8.94
N PHE A 67 11.82 4.83 7.83
CA PHE A 67 10.57 5.60 7.72
C PHE A 67 9.42 4.87 7.04
N PHE A 68 9.68 3.81 6.27
CA PHE A 68 8.65 3.05 5.57
C PHE A 68 9.00 1.57 5.46
N VAL A 69 7.99 0.71 5.58
CA VAL A 69 8.08 -0.71 5.26
C VAL A 69 6.85 -1.15 4.47
N SER A 70 7.05 -2.04 3.50
CA SER A 70 5.98 -2.68 2.73
C SER A 70 5.91 -4.17 3.05
N ALA A 71 4.92 -4.55 3.87
CA ALA A 71 4.56 -5.93 4.14
C ALA A 71 3.65 -6.46 3.03
N CYS A 72 3.83 -7.71 2.62
CA CYS A 72 3.06 -8.35 1.56
C CYS A 72 2.00 -9.30 2.14
N ALA A 73 0.75 -9.11 1.74
CA ALA A 73 -0.33 -10.02 2.03
C ALA A 73 -0.66 -10.81 0.75
N GLY A 74 0.01 -11.95 0.60
CA GLY A 74 -0.10 -12.80 -0.58
C GLY A 74 0.90 -12.42 -1.67
N THR A 75 2.13 -12.92 -1.52
CA THR A 75 3.21 -12.75 -2.50
C THR A 75 2.82 -13.35 -3.86
N THR A 76 3.32 -12.77 -4.94
CA THR A 76 2.94 -13.13 -6.31
C THR A 76 3.28 -14.58 -6.64
N VAL A 77 4.46 -15.04 -6.21
CA VAL A 77 4.94 -16.39 -6.57
C VAL A 77 4.45 -17.45 -5.58
N LEU A 78 4.60 -17.22 -4.28
CA LEU A 78 4.34 -18.24 -3.26
C LEU A 78 2.96 -18.10 -2.62
N GLY A 79 2.26 -16.97 -2.82
CA GLY A 79 1.03 -16.67 -2.08
C GLY A 79 1.24 -16.53 -0.57
N ALA A 80 2.48 -16.23 -0.14
CA ALA A 80 2.84 -16.11 1.27
C ALA A 80 2.28 -14.82 1.90
N PHE A 81 1.90 -14.87 3.17
CA PHE A 81 1.36 -13.73 3.92
C PHE A 81 2.32 -13.36 5.04
N ASP A 82 2.81 -12.12 5.03
CA ASP A 82 3.64 -11.65 6.12
C ASP A 82 2.87 -11.60 7.45
N PRO A 83 3.55 -11.79 8.59
CA PRO A 83 2.96 -11.65 9.92
C PRO A 83 2.70 -10.17 10.28
N ILE A 84 1.70 -9.57 9.62
CA ILE A 84 1.34 -8.14 9.68
C ILE A 84 1.23 -7.64 11.12
N ASP A 85 0.54 -8.38 12.00
CA ASP A 85 0.31 -8.00 13.39
C ASP A 85 1.63 -7.71 14.13
N LYS A 86 2.65 -8.56 13.91
CA LYS A 86 3.99 -8.43 14.51
C LYS A 86 4.79 -7.29 13.88
N ILE A 87 4.72 -7.16 12.56
CA ILE A 87 5.40 -6.08 11.82
C ILE A 87 4.85 -4.72 12.25
N ALA A 88 3.53 -4.60 12.40
CA ALA A 88 2.86 -3.39 12.85
C ALA A 88 3.30 -2.95 14.26
N ASP A 89 3.51 -3.90 15.18
CA ASP A 89 4.01 -3.59 16.51
C ASP A 89 5.44 -3.02 16.48
N ILE A 90 6.30 -3.54 15.60
CA ILE A 90 7.65 -2.98 15.35
C ILE A 90 7.51 -1.57 14.75
N CYS A 91 6.71 -1.41 13.70
CA CYS A 91 6.49 -0.12 13.04
C CYS A 91 6.06 0.97 14.02
N ARG A 92 5.14 0.66 14.94
CA ARG A 92 4.70 1.58 15.99
C ARG A 92 5.81 1.95 16.97
N ARG A 93 6.61 0.98 17.42
CA ARG A 93 7.75 1.23 18.33
C ARG A 93 8.78 2.19 17.73
N TYR A 94 9.01 2.09 16.43
CA TYR A 94 10.04 2.85 15.73
C TYR A 94 9.52 4.02 14.89
N ASN A 95 8.22 4.31 14.93
CA ASN A 95 7.56 5.34 14.14
C ASN A 95 7.82 5.21 12.62
N ILE A 96 7.63 3.99 12.10
CA ILE A 96 7.81 3.63 10.68
C ILE A 96 6.43 3.49 10.04
N TRP A 97 6.25 4.09 8.86
CA TRP A 97 5.03 3.92 8.07
C TRP A 97 4.88 2.46 7.62
N LEU A 98 3.74 1.85 7.92
CA LEU A 98 3.40 0.50 7.46
C LEU A 98 2.46 0.56 6.26
N HIS A 99 2.97 0.15 5.09
CA HIS A 99 2.13 -0.20 3.94
C HIS A 99 1.91 -1.71 3.89
N ILE A 100 0.68 -2.12 3.59
CA ILE A 100 0.38 -3.51 3.26
C ILE A 100 0.00 -3.61 1.79
N ASP A 101 0.82 -4.35 1.06
CA ASP A 101 0.55 -4.76 -0.31
C ASP A 101 -0.41 -5.96 -0.28
N CYS A 102 -1.71 -5.66 -0.31
CA CYS A 102 -2.80 -6.61 -0.47
C CYS A 102 -3.28 -6.68 -1.93
N ALA A 103 -2.45 -6.35 -2.92
CA ALA A 103 -2.86 -6.33 -4.32
C ALA A 103 -3.50 -7.67 -4.71
N TRP A 104 -2.81 -8.78 -4.44
CA TRP A 104 -3.35 -10.13 -4.67
C TRP A 104 -4.18 -10.63 -3.48
N GLY A 105 -3.63 -10.66 -2.25
CA GLY A 105 -4.28 -11.29 -1.11
C GLY A 105 -5.44 -10.51 -0.49
N GLY A 106 -5.73 -9.28 -0.91
CA GLY A 106 -6.82 -8.47 -0.32
C GLY A 106 -8.21 -9.09 -0.49
N GLY A 107 -8.40 -9.99 -1.47
CA GLY A 107 -9.65 -10.75 -1.62
C GLY A 107 -10.00 -11.60 -0.39
N VAL A 108 -9.02 -12.04 0.41
CA VAL A 108 -9.28 -12.87 1.61
C VAL A 108 -10.05 -12.13 2.69
N LEU A 109 -10.10 -10.78 2.66
CA LEU A 109 -10.91 -9.97 3.56
C LEU A 109 -12.41 -10.27 3.45
N LEU A 110 -12.86 -10.70 2.26
CA LEU A 110 -14.25 -11.07 2.01
C LEU A 110 -14.57 -12.49 2.47
N SER A 111 -13.54 -13.31 2.73
CA SER A 111 -13.69 -14.70 3.15
C SER A 111 -13.77 -14.82 4.66
N ARG A 112 -14.84 -15.42 5.18
CA ARG A 112 -14.94 -15.72 6.63
C ARG A 112 -13.88 -16.72 7.08
N LYS A 113 -13.50 -17.65 6.19
CA LYS A 113 -12.53 -18.70 6.46
C LYS A 113 -11.09 -18.20 6.40
N HIS A 114 -10.75 -17.28 5.49
CA HIS A 114 -9.37 -16.89 5.21
C HIS A 114 -8.98 -15.48 5.69
N ARG A 115 -9.94 -14.66 6.16
CA ARG A 115 -9.65 -13.29 6.65
C ARG A 115 -8.61 -13.22 7.77
N TYR A 116 -8.36 -14.31 8.49
CA TYR A 116 -7.33 -14.36 9.53
C TYR A 116 -5.90 -14.19 8.98
N LEU A 117 -5.67 -14.49 7.69
CA LEU A 117 -4.37 -14.35 7.02
C LEU A 117 -3.87 -12.90 6.98
N VAL A 118 -4.79 -11.93 7.09
CA VAL A 118 -4.47 -10.49 7.10
C VAL A 118 -4.74 -9.87 8.47
N LYS A 119 -4.69 -10.66 9.55
CA LYS A 119 -4.82 -10.15 10.92
C LYS A 119 -3.78 -9.04 11.17
N GLY A 120 -4.23 -7.88 11.67
CA GLY A 120 -3.39 -6.72 11.91
C GLY A 120 -3.43 -5.69 10.77
N ILE A 121 -4.13 -5.97 9.65
CA ILE A 121 -4.30 -5.03 8.53
C ILE A 121 -4.91 -3.70 8.98
N GLU A 122 -5.79 -3.74 9.99
CA GLU A 122 -6.39 -2.57 10.62
C GLU A 122 -5.39 -1.72 11.41
N LYS A 123 -4.12 -2.10 11.48
CA LYS A 123 -3.02 -1.31 12.05
C LYS A 123 -2.21 -0.54 10.99
N ALA A 124 -2.39 -0.82 9.70
CA ALA A 124 -1.58 -0.22 8.62
C ALA A 124 -1.89 1.25 8.35
N ASP A 125 -0.90 1.99 7.87
CA ASP A 125 -1.06 3.39 7.46
C ASP A 125 -1.61 3.51 6.04
N SER A 126 -1.26 2.56 5.17
CA SER A 126 -1.88 2.39 3.85
C SER A 126 -1.97 0.94 3.39
N VAL A 127 -2.91 0.66 2.48
CA VAL A 127 -3.15 -0.66 1.91
C VAL A 127 -3.35 -0.54 0.39
N THR A 128 -2.69 -1.38 -0.39
CA THR A 128 -3.01 -1.56 -1.82
C THR A 128 -3.94 -2.74 -1.99
N TRP A 129 -4.97 -2.63 -2.83
CA TRP A 129 -5.89 -3.72 -3.12
C TRP A 129 -6.31 -3.73 -4.60
N ASN A 130 -6.21 -4.89 -5.26
CA ASN A 130 -6.60 -5.04 -6.66
C ASN A 130 -7.80 -5.98 -6.81
N PRO A 131 -9.04 -5.47 -6.82
CA PRO A 131 -10.21 -6.26 -7.17
C PRO A 131 -10.12 -6.98 -8.52
N HIS A 132 -9.31 -6.51 -9.47
CA HIS A 132 -9.11 -7.19 -10.75
C HIS A 132 -8.29 -8.49 -10.65
N LYS A 133 -7.71 -8.81 -9.48
CA LYS A 133 -7.04 -10.08 -9.23
C LYS A 133 -8.07 -11.09 -8.69
N VAL A 134 -8.04 -11.35 -7.38
CA VAL A 134 -8.79 -12.45 -6.75
C VAL A 134 -10.32 -12.27 -6.81
N MET A 135 -10.83 -11.03 -6.94
CA MET A 135 -12.28 -10.81 -7.06
C MET A 135 -12.81 -10.90 -8.49
N GLY A 136 -11.94 -11.04 -9.49
CA GLY A 136 -12.32 -11.22 -10.90
C GLY A 136 -12.92 -9.98 -11.56
N ALA A 137 -12.65 -8.76 -11.07
CA ALA A 137 -13.03 -7.55 -11.81
C ALA A 137 -12.19 -7.44 -13.09
N THR A 138 -12.76 -6.85 -14.16
CA THR A 138 -11.99 -6.68 -15.40
C THR A 138 -10.87 -5.64 -15.23
N LEU A 139 -9.72 -5.90 -15.86
CA LEU A 139 -8.58 -4.99 -15.82
C LEU A 139 -8.94 -3.61 -16.38
N GLN A 140 -8.46 -2.50 -15.81
CA GLN A 140 -7.78 -2.36 -14.51
C GLN A 140 -8.78 -2.08 -13.38
N CYS A 141 -8.48 -2.47 -12.15
CA CYS A 141 -9.27 -2.08 -10.97
C CYS A 141 -8.42 -2.20 -9.71
N SER A 142 -7.83 -1.10 -9.28
CA SER A 142 -6.89 -1.04 -8.15
C SER A 142 -7.23 0.15 -7.27
N ALA A 143 -7.07 -0.01 -5.96
CA ALA A 143 -7.28 1.03 -4.97
C ALA A 143 -6.09 1.09 -4.03
N ILE A 144 -5.69 2.32 -3.67
CA ILE A 144 -4.89 2.60 -2.49
C ILE A 144 -5.81 3.17 -1.41
N LEU A 145 -5.74 2.61 -0.22
CA LEU A 145 -6.50 3.01 0.95
C LEU A 145 -5.50 3.61 1.95
N LEU A 146 -5.81 4.77 2.51
CA LEU A 146 -4.98 5.42 3.52
C LEU A 146 -5.77 5.58 4.81
N ARG A 147 -5.12 5.42 5.94
CA ARG A 147 -5.71 5.66 7.26
C ARG A 147 -6.04 7.14 7.49
N LYS A 148 -5.18 8.04 7.01
CA LYS A 148 -5.35 9.49 7.14
C LYS A 148 -5.81 10.07 5.78
N PRO A 149 -6.95 10.78 5.73
CA PRO A 149 -7.57 11.21 4.47
C PRO A 149 -6.75 12.27 3.72
N ASP A 150 -6.10 13.18 4.43
CA ASP A 150 -5.53 14.39 3.84
C ASP A 150 -4.16 14.18 3.17
N ILE A 151 -3.56 13.00 3.32
CA ILE A 151 -2.19 12.75 2.87
C ILE A 151 -2.07 12.85 1.35
N LEU A 152 -3.02 12.30 0.61
CA LEU A 152 -2.97 12.31 -0.85
C LEU A 152 -3.14 13.72 -1.41
N GLU A 153 -4.01 14.51 -0.80
CA GLU A 153 -4.23 15.91 -1.19
C GLU A 153 -2.98 16.74 -0.88
N ASN A 154 -2.46 16.66 0.34
CA ASN A 154 -1.23 17.38 0.73
C ASN A 154 0.00 16.98 -0.11
N CYS A 155 0.03 15.75 -0.63
CA CYS A 155 1.16 15.25 -1.42
C CYS A 155 1.08 15.65 -2.90
N ASN A 156 -0.13 15.64 -3.48
CA ASN A 156 -0.31 15.73 -4.93
C ASN A 156 -0.96 17.04 -5.41
N SER A 157 -1.62 17.79 -4.51
CA SER A 157 -2.40 18.97 -4.87
C SER A 157 -1.55 20.02 -5.56
N MET A 158 -1.99 20.45 -6.73
CA MET A 158 -1.38 21.56 -7.48
C MET A 158 -2.31 22.77 -7.60
N ALA A 159 -3.56 22.67 -7.13
CA ALA A 159 -4.54 23.76 -7.12
C ALA A 159 -4.66 24.46 -8.49
N ALA A 160 -4.73 23.66 -9.57
CA ALA A 160 -4.82 24.19 -10.92
C ALA A 160 -6.13 24.97 -11.13
N ASP A 161 -6.02 26.29 -11.33
CA ASP A 161 -7.14 27.23 -11.38
C ASP A 161 -8.17 26.92 -12.48
N TYR A 162 -7.76 26.25 -13.56
CA TYR A 162 -8.66 25.88 -14.66
C TYR A 162 -9.53 24.64 -14.36
N LEU A 163 -9.20 23.87 -13.32
CA LEU A 163 -9.85 22.58 -13.02
C LEU A 163 -10.53 22.59 -11.64
N PHE A 164 -9.88 23.13 -10.62
CA PHE A 164 -10.31 23.12 -9.21
C PHE A 164 -10.79 24.49 -8.74
N GLN A 165 -11.70 25.08 -9.52
CA GLN A 165 -12.41 26.31 -9.18
C GLN A 165 -13.25 26.14 -7.91
N LYS A 166 -13.17 27.08 -6.98
CA LYS A 166 -13.88 27.02 -5.68
C LYS A 166 -15.28 27.65 -5.71
N ASP A 167 -15.62 28.34 -6.79
CA ASP A 167 -16.87 29.10 -6.98
C ASP A 167 -17.92 28.31 -7.80
N LYS A 168 -17.78 26.99 -7.89
CA LYS A 168 -18.76 26.12 -8.55
C LYS A 168 -20.09 26.13 -7.79
N GLN A 169 -21.18 25.84 -8.50
CA GLN A 169 -22.54 25.82 -7.95
C GLN A 169 -22.85 24.62 -7.04
N TYR A 170 -21.84 23.82 -6.69
CA TYR A 170 -21.94 22.63 -5.86
C TYR A 170 -20.75 22.55 -4.89
N ASP A 171 -20.83 21.66 -3.91
CA ASP A 171 -19.75 21.42 -2.96
C ASP A 171 -18.50 20.85 -3.65
N THR A 172 -17.45 21.65 -3.74
CA THR A 172 -16.20 21.27 -4.41
C THR A 172 -15.39 20.23 -3.61
N ALA A 173 -15.78 19.87 -2.39
CA ALA A 173 -15.17 18.76 -1.66
C ALA A 173 -15.32 17.41 -2.40
N TYR A 174 -16.27 17.30 -3.33
CA TYR A 174 -16.44 16.13 -4.20
C TYR A 174 -15.50 16.11 -5.41
N ASP A 175 -14.75 17.19 -5.68
CA ASP A 175 -13.77 17.26 -6.78
C ASP A 175 -12.45 16.59 -6.38
N THR A 176 -12.44 15.26 -6.40
CA THR A 176 -11.30 14.48 -5.88
C THR A 176 -10.10 14.36 -6.82
N GLY A 177 -9.98 15.21 -7.84
CA GLY A 177 -8.94 15.09 -8.87
C GLY A 177 -7.55 15.46 -8.34
N ASP A 178 -7.47 16.50 -7.52
CA ASP A 178 -6.20 17.13 -7.12
C ASP A 178 -5.39 16.30 -6.10
N LYS A 179 -6.03 15.29 -5.49
CA LYS A 179 -5.34 14.32 -4.63
C LYS A 179 -4.69 13.17 -5.38
N THR A 180 -4.77 13.13 -6.72
CA THR A 180 -4.25 12.02 -7.52
C THR A 180 -3.11 12.48 -8.42
N ILE A 181 -2.22 11.56 -8.77
CA ILE A 181 -1.10 11.82 -9.70
C ILE A 181 -1.61 12.06 -11.14
N GLN A 182 -2.80 11.55 -11.46
CA GLN A 182 -3.39 11.64 -12.80
C GLN A 182 -4.26 12.89 -12.90
N CYS A 183 -4.23 13.57 -14.05
CA CYS A 183 -5.23 14.59 -14.39
C CYS A 183 -6.53 13.91 -14.86
N GLY A 184 -6.54 13.34 -16.07
CA GLY A 184 -7.64 12.51 -16.56
C GLY A 184 -7.58 11.10 -15.98
N ARG A 185 -8.73 10.56 -15.54
CA ARG A 185 -8.80 9.21 -14.93
C ARG A 185 -9.99 8.41 -15.46
N HIS A 186 -9.75 7.13 -15.79
CA HIS A 186 -10.79 6.21 -16.25
C HIS A 186 -11.76 5.84 -15.12
N ASN A 187 -13.04 5.59 -15.47
CA ASN A 187 -14.05 5.16 -14.51
C ASN A 187 -13.97 3.65 -14.25
N ASP A 188 -13.07 3.24 -13.37
CA ASP A 188 -12.96 1.84 -12.95
C ASP A 188 -13.93 1.43 -11.83
N ILE A 189 -14.60 2.40 -11.18
CA ILE A 189 -15.42 2.10 -10.00
C ILE A 189 -16.77 1.49 -10.37
N PHE A 190 -17.35 1.85 -11.53
CA PHE A 190 -18.68 1.37 -11.91
C PHE A 190 -18.75 -0.15 -12.07
N LYS A 191 -17.77 -0.75 -12.77
CA LYS A 191 -17.68 -2.21 -12.92
C LYS A 191 -17.55 -2.93 -11.58
N LEU A 192 -16.73 -2.41 -10.67
CA LEU A 192 -16.56 -2.98 -9.33
C LEU A 192 -17.85 -2.86 -8.52
N TRP A 193 -18.47 -1.68 -8.51
CA TRP A 193 -19.72 -1.43 -7.82
C TRP A 193 -20.82 -2.38 -8.31
N LEU A 194 -20.97 -2.54 -9.63
CA LEU A 194 -21.98 -3.41 -10.21
C LEU A 194 -21.76 -4.87 -9.80
N MET A 195 -20.53 -5.36 -9.87
CA MET A 195 -20.16 -6.70 -9.38
C MET A 195 -20.49 -6.87 -7.89
N TRP A 196 -20.21 -5.86 -7.08
CA TRP A 196 -20.46 -5.88 -5.64
C TRP A 196 -21.95 -5.97 -5.32
N ARG A 197 -22.77 -5.16 -6.02
CA ARG A 197 -24.23 -5.17 -5.91
C ARG A 197 -24.81 -6.52 -6.31
N ALA A 198 -24.28 -7.13 -7.38
CA ALA A 198 -24.78 -8.41 -7.87
C ALA A 198 -24.37 -9.61 -7.02
N LYS A 199 -23.13 -9.64 -6.50
CA LYS A 199 -22.54 -10.85 -5.87
C LYS A 199 -22.44 -10.81 -4.36
N VAL A 200 -22.01 -9.67 -3.79
CA VAL A 200 -21.63 -9.60 -2.36
C VAL A 200 -22.82 -9.23 -1.48
N SER A 201 -23.80 -8.52 -2.04
CA SER A 201 -25.02 -8.13 -1.34
C SER A 201 -26.03 -9.28 -1.18
N CYS A 202 -25.75 -10.44 -1.79
CA CYS A 202 -26.60 -11.63 -1.73
C CYS A 202 -26.03 -12.62 -0.68
N PRO A 203 -26.78 -12.97 0.39
CA PRO A 203 -26.30 -13.85 1.47
C PRO A 203 -25.88 -15.25 1.02
N LEU A 204 -26.29 -15.69 -0.18
CA LEU A 204 -26.03 -17.04 -0.72
C LEU A 204 -24.57 -17.28 -1.12
N ILE A 205 -23.73 -16.25 -1.25
CA ILE A 205 -22.39 -16.36 -1.87
C ILE A 205 -21.22 -16.24 -0.87
N LEU A 206 -21.48 -15.96 0.42
CA LEU A 206 -20.44 -15.66 1.42
C LEU A 206 -19.78 -16.89 2.09
N ASN A 207 -19.75 -18.05 1.42
CA ASN A 207 -19.07 -19.27 1.89
C ASN A 207 -17.70 -19.51 1.20
N ILE A 208 -17.04 -18.44 0.73
CA ILE A 208 -15.65 -18.48 0.25
C ILE A 208 -14.71 -18.16 1.40
#